data_AF-A0AA42X6J9-F1
#
_entry.id   AF-A0AA42X6J9-F1
#
_cell.length_a   1.000
_cell.length_b   1.000
_cell.length_c   1.000
_cell.angle_alpha   90.00
_cell.angle_beta   90.00
_cell.angle_gamma   90.00
#
_symmetry.space_group_name_H-M   'P 1'
#
loop_
_entity.id
_entity.type
_entity.pdbx_description
1 polymer ?
#
loop_
_entity_poly.entity_id
_entity_poly.type
_entity_poly.pdbx_seq_one_letter_code
_entity_poly.pdbx_strand_id
1 'polypeptide(L)'
;MRVIVVTTAALLAACQAAPTKQNPPPTAVIKVPVATYVPIDAKLRLRCKWVKEAAPSAVFEVSHGRKRCLDLYEAQFDAIDQVQGKPIPSDGG
;
A
#
# COMPACT_ATOMS: atom_id res chain seq x y z
N MET A 1 41.80 35.18 -53.45
CA MET A 1 41.85 34.47 -52.14
C MET A 1 41.17 35.22 -51.00
N ARG A 2 41.47 36.51 -50.73
CA ARG A 2 40.88 37.25 -49.60
C ARG A 2 39.34 37.32 -49.61
N VAL A 3 38.73 37.49 -50.78
CA VAL A 3 37.27 37.64 -50.90
C VAL A 3 36.51 36.37 -50.50
N ILE A 4 37.04 35.19 -50.83
CA ILE A 4 36.42 33.89 -50.52
C ILE A 4 36.47 33.58 -49.01
N VAL A 5 37.55 34.01 -48.35
CA VAL A 5 37.71 33.86 -46.89
C VAL A 5 36.73 34.76 -46.14
N VAL A 6 36.48 35.98 -46.65
CA VAL A 6 35.53 36.92 -46.03
C VAL A 6 34.09 36.44 -46.20
N THR A 7 33.70 35.92 -47.37
CA THR A 7 32.34 35.43 -47.59
C THR A 7 32.02 34.18 -46.80
N THR A 8 32.99 33.26 -46.65
CA THR A 8 32.81 32.06 -45.82
C THR A 8 32.72 32.39 -44.33
N ALA A 9 33.54 33.31 -43.83
CA ALA A 9 33.45 33.77 -42.44
C ALA A 9 32.10 34.46 -42.13
N ALA A 10 31.58 35.26 -43.08
CA ALA A 10 30.27 35.91 -42.93
C ALA A 10 29.11 34.90 -42.90
N LEU A 11 29.19 33.83 -43.70
CA LEU A 11 28.18 32.77 -43.71
C LEU A 11 28.18 31.94 -42.42
N LEU A 12 29.35 31.65 -41.83
CA LEU A 12 29.42 30.96 -40.54
C LEU A 12 28.93 31.84 -39.38
N ALA A 13 29.18 33.14 -39.42
CA ALA A 13 28.69 34.08 -38.39
C ALA A 13 27.15 34.24 -38.40
N ALA A 14 26.47 33.88 -39.49
CA ALA A 14 25.01 33.90 -39.60
C ALA A 14 24.34 32.66 -38.98
N CYS A 15 25.08 31.58 -38.72
CA CYS A 15 24.58 30.43 -37.96
C CYS A 15 24.67 30.70 -36.46
N GLN A 16 23.73 31.48 -35.94
CA GLN A 16 23.59 31.66 -34.51
C GLN A 16 23.03 30.38 -33.87
N ALA A 17 23.62 29.93 -32.75
CA ALA A 17 23.14 28.75 -32.04
C ALA A 17 21.64 28.92 -31.73
N ALA A 18 20.85 27.88 -32.02
CA ALA A 18 19.42 27.91 -31.76
C ALA A 18 19.19 28.20 -30.27
N PRO A 19 18.28 29.14 -29.93
CA PRO A 19 18.02 29.48 -28.54
C PRO A 19 17.57 28.22 -27.78
N THR A 20 18.28 27.88 -26.71
CA THR A 20 17.97 26.73 -25.88
C THR A 20 16.62 26.96 -25.20
N LYS A 21 15.62 26.18 -25.59
CA LYS A 21 14.31 26.22 -24.95
C LYS A 21 14.44 25.64 -23.53
N GLN A 22 14.28 26.49 -22.52
CA GLN A 22 14.30 26.06 -21.13
C GLN A 22 13.05 25.20 -20.84
N ASN A 23 13.27 24.01 -20.28
CA ASN A 23 12.16 23.20 -19.80
C ASN A 23 11.51 23.90 -18.60
N PRO A 24 10.17 23.88 -18.50
CA PRO A 24 9.49 24.39 -17.31
C PRO A 24 9.98 23.62 -16.08
N PRO A 25 9.99 24.25 -14.90
CA PRO A 25 10.33 23.57 -13.66
C PRO A 25 9.39 22.38 -13.43
N PRO A 26 9.87 21.28 -12.82
CA PRO A 26 9.05 20.11 -12.55
C PRO A 26 7.82 20.48 -11.71
N THR A 27 6.69 19.86 -12.02
CA THR A 27 5.42 20.06 -11.30
C THR A 27 5.58 19.69 -9.83
N ALA A 28 4.92 20.43 -8.95
CA ALA A 28 4.95 20.20 -7.51
C ALA A 28 4.58 18.74 -7.18
N VAL A 29 5.47 18.04 -6.48
CA VAL A 29 5.23 16.68 -5.99
C VAL A 29 4.34 16.78 -4.76
N ILE A 30 3.09 16.35 -4.89
CA ILE A 30 2.15 16.27 -3.77
C ILE A 30 2.30 14.87 -3.14
N LYS A 31 2.75 14.81 -1.88
CA LYS A 31 2.76 13.56 -1.12
C LYS A 31 1.31 13.18 -0.81
N VAL A 32 0.85 12.07 -1.39
CA VAL A 32 -0.47 11.51 -1.06
C VAL A 32 -0.33 10.65 0.20
N PRO A 33 -1.08 10.94 1.28
CA PRO A 33 -1.05 10.09 2.47
C PRO A 33 -1.64 8.72 2.13
N VAL A 34 -0.84 7.66 2.32
CA VAL A 34 -1.30 6.26 2.20
C VAL A 34 -1.82 5.84 3.57
N ALA A 35 -3.09 5.49 3.65
CA ALA A 35 -3.65 4.92 4.88
C ALA A 35 -2.99 3.56 5.15
N THR A 36 -2.21 3.48 6.22
CA THR A 36 -1.65 2.20 6.69
C THR A 36 -2.63 1.62 7.71
N TYR A 37 -3.25 0.49 7.35
CA TYR A 37 -4.24 -0.19 8.21
C TYR A 37 -3.55 -1.01 9.29
N VAL A 38 -4.20 -1.14 10.45
CA VAL A 38 -3.71 -1.99 11.54
C VAL A 38 -3.80 -3.47 11.12
N PRO A 39 -2.69 -4.24 11.18
CA PRO A 39 -2.71 -5.66 10.90
C PRO A 39 -3.49 -6.42 11.99
N ILE A 40 -4.30 -7.40 11.60
CA ILE A 40 -5.02 -8.27 12.54
C ILE A 40 -4.03 -9.29 13.13
N ASP A 41 -3.93 -9.36 14.46
CA ASP A 41 -3.09 -10.33 15.17
C ASP A 41 -3.42 -11.76 14.72
N ALA A 42 -2.39 -12.58 14.48
CA ALA A 42 -2.55 -13.98 14.09
C ALA A 42 -3.40 -14.79 15.08
N LYS A 43 -3.38 -14.44 16.38
CA LYS A 43 -4.23 -15.05 17.42
C LYS A 43 -5.72 -14.83 17.16
N LEU A 44 -6.09 -13.69 16.56
CA LEU A 44 -7.46 -13.34 16.20
C LEU A 44 -7.92 -14.05 14.92
N ARG A 45 -7.00 -14.64 14.16
CA ARG A 45 -7.30 -15.42 12.95
C ARG A 45 -7.26 -16.93 13.18
N LEU A 46 -7.11 -17.37 14.43
CA LEU A 46 -7.10 -18.80 14.76
C LEU A 46 -8.43 -19.42 14.38
N ARG A 47 -8.37 -20.54 13.64
CA ARG A 47 -9.55 -21.29 13.26
C ARG A 47 -9.79 -22.40 14.27
N CYS A 48 -11.00 -22.46 14.82
CA CYS A 48 -11.43 -23.63 15.54
C CYS A 48 -11.68 -24.79 14.55
N LYS A 49 -11.42 -26.02 14.97
CA LYS A 49 -11.78 -27.21 14.20
C LYS A 49 -13.10 -27.76 14.74
N TRP A 50 -14.07 -27.91 13.86
CA TRP A 50 -15.46 -28.23 14.16
C TRP A 50 -15.69 -29.66 13.67
N VAL A 51 -16.27 -30.52 14.50
CA VAL A 51 -16.68 -31.85 14.07
C VAL A 51 -18.01 -31.73 13.33
N LYS A 52 -17.98 -31.93 12.01
CA LYS A 52 -19.15 -31.83 11.13
C LYS A 52 -20.11 -33.00 11.39
N GLU A 53 -19.55 -34.21 11.44
CA GLU A 53 -20.29 -35.46 11.61
C GLU A 53 -19.61 -36.31 12.68
N ALA A 54 -20.42 -36.92 13.55
CA ALA A 54 -19.99 -37.85 14.58
C ALA A 54 -21.11 -38.85 14.86
N ALA A 55 -20.76 -39.97 15.49
CA ALA A 55 -21.76 -40.93 15.95
C ALA A 55 -22.74 -40.28 16.94
N PRO A 56 -24.03 -40.72 17.01
CA PRO A 56 -25.00 -40.21 17.97
C PRO A 56 -24.56 -40.34 19.44
N SER A 57 -23.65 -41.27 19.75
CA SER A 57 -23.06 -41.41 21.08
C SER A 57 -22.13 -40.25 21.48
N ALA A 58 -21.62 -39.49 20.52
CA ALA A 58 -20.66 -38.39 20.75
C ALA A 58 -21.33 -37.01 20.90
N VAL A 59 -22.67 -36.96 21.04
CA VAL A 59 -23.43 -35.70 21.05
C VAL A 59 -22.91 -34.71 22.10
N PHE A 60 -22.56 -35.15 23.30
CA PHE A 60 -22.07 -34.25 24.35
C PHE A 60 -20.72 -33.64 24.01
N GLU A 61 -19.76 -34.45 23.57
CA GLU A 61 -18.43 -33.98 23.18
C GLU A 61 -18.52 -32.99 22.02
N VAL A 62 -19.31 -33.32 21.00
CA VAL A 62 -19.49 -32.46 19.82
C VAL A 62 -20.20 -31.16 20.18
N SER A 63 -21.24 -31.21 21.02
CA SER A 63 -22.00 -30.01 21.42
C SER A 63 -21.14 -29.08 22.27
N HIS A 64 -20.39 -29.62 23.23
CA HIS A 64 -19.47 -28.83 24.06
C HIS A 64 -18.32 -28.26 23.23
N GLY A 65 -17.76 -29.04 22.29
CA GLY A 65 -16.73 -28.58 21.37
C GLY A 65 -17.22 -27.43 20.48
N ARG A 66 -18.44 -27.53 19.96
CA ARG A 66 -19.07 -26.44 19.16
C ARG A 66 -19.28 -25.17 19.97
N LYS A 67 -19.77 -25.30 21.21
CA LYS A 67 -19.89 -24.14 22.11
C LYS A 67 -18.55 -23.45 22.32
N ARG A 68 -17.49 -24.22 22.64
CA ARG A 68 -16.14 -23.67 22.84
C ARG A 68 -15.62 -22.95 21.59
N CYS A 69 -15.87 -23.50 20.40
CA CYS A 69 -15.52 -22.82 19.15
C CYS A 69 -16.27 -21.51 18.96
N LEU A 70 -17.57 -21.48 19.28
CA LEU A 70 -18.38 -20.27 19.17
C LEU A 70 -17.87 -19.18 20.14
N ASP A 71 -17.66 -19.54 21.41
CA ASP A 71 -17.15 -18.62 22.43
C ASP A 71 -15.78 -18.02 22.01
N LEU A 72 -14.91 -18.82 21.36
CA LEU A 72 -13.65 -18.34 20.79
C LEU A 72 -13.87 -17.29 19.68
N TYR A 73 -14.77 -17.57 18.73
CA TYR A 73 -15.02 -16.67 17.61
C TYR A 73 -15.66 -15.35 18.06
N GLU A 74 -16.59 -15.40 19.01
CA GLU A 74 -17.19 -14.18 19.59
C GLU A 74 -16.11 -13.30 20.23
N ALA A 75 -15.23 -13.88 21.06
CA ALA A 75 -14.12 -13.14 21.66
C ALA A 75 -13.12 -12.58 20.63
N GLN A 76 -12.91 -13.29 19.51
CA GLN A 76 -12.07 -12.79 18.42
C GLN A 76 -12.69 -11.59 17.71
N PHE A 77 -14.01 -11.62 17.45
CA PHE A 77 -14.71 -10.49 16.84
C PHE A 77 -14.68 -9.26 17.75
N ASP A 78 -14.96 -9.42 19.04
CA ASP A 78 -14.89 -8.31 20.01
C ASP A 78 -13.50 -7.66 20.03
N ALA A 79 -12.43 -8.47 19.98
CA ALA A 79 -11.07 -7.97 19.95
C ALA A 79 -10.70 -7.31 18.61
N ILE A 80 -11.25 -7.78 17.49
CA ILE A 80 -11.09 -7.12 16.18
C ILE A 80 -11.76 -5.75 16.20
N ASP A 81 -12.99 -5.64 16.71
CA ASP A 81 -13.74 -4.37 16.78
C ASP A 81 -13.02 -3.30 17.61
N GLN A 82 -12.24 -3.72 18.62
CA GLN A 82 -11.42 -2.79 19.42
C GLN A 82 -10.25 -2.17 18.65
N VAL A 83 -9.82 -2.81 17.54
CA VAL A 83 -8.58 -2.49 16.83
C VAL A 83 -8.82 -2.01 15.39
N GLN A 84 -9.84 -2.55 14.72
CA GLN A 84 -10.12 -2.28 13.32
C GLN A 84 -10.54 -0.82 13.10
N GLY A 85 -10.07 -0.21 12.01
CA GLY A 85 -10.43 1.16 11.61
C GLY A 85 -9.66 2.27 12.34
N LYS A 86 -8.81 1.94 13.30
CA LYS A 86 -7.92 2.91 13.94
C LYS A 86 -6.71 3.16 13.03
N PRO A 87 -6.43 4.41 12.61
CA PRO A 87 -5.20 4.71 11.88
C PRO A 87 -3.99 4.39 12.78
N ILE A 88 -2.97 3.76 12.21
CA ILE A 88 -1.68 3.61 12.91
C ILE A 88 -1.15 5.02 13.17
N PRO A 89 -0.77 5.37 14.42
CA PRO A 89 -0.08 6.63 14.68
C PRO A 89 1.15 6.68 13.78
N SER A 90 1.21 7.66 12.87
CA SER A 90 2.43 7.89 12.13
C SER A 90 3.44 8.42 13.13
N ASP A 91 4.49 7.65 13.41
CA ASP A 91 5.66 8.19 14.10
C ASP A 91 6.15 9.38 13.27
N GLY A 92 5.94 10.59 13.79
CA GLY A 92 6.38 11.81 13.15
C GLY A 92 7.90 11.89 13.18
N GLY A 93 8.50 11.67 12.02
CA GLY A 93 9.90 11.98 11.70
C GLY A 93 9.99 12.64 10.34
#